data_AF-A0A7C1B815-F1
#
_entry.id   AF-A0A7C1B815-F1
#
_cell.length_a   1.000
_cell.length_b   1.000
_cell.length_c   1.000
_cell.angle_alpha   90.00
_cell.angle_beta   90.00
_cell.angle_gamma   90.00
#
_symmetry.space_group_name_H-M   'P 1'
#
loop_
_entity.id
_entity.type
_entity.pdbx_description
1 polymer ?
#
loop_
_entity_poly.entity_id
_entity_poly.type
_entity_poly.pdbx_seq_one_letter_code
_entity_poly.pdbx_strand_id
1 'polypeptide(L)'
;MLPPSLVIAQAALESGWGTSRFSLEANNLFGIRTLSGRGIVPSERMDGIKISVFKDIQSCIDYHILNLNSHPQYMELRRMRQEMDPPYDPIVLAKGLKNYSEQGNAYVDKVVRIIRMNDLRKYDSLVNGIYCREDHRAHWFTLNYWKGS
;
A
#
# COMPACT_ATOMS: atom_id res chain seq x y z
N MET A 1 7.46 9.02 -2.92
CA MET A 1 6.64 8.60 -1.75
C MET A 1 5.16 8.57 -2.10
N LEU A 2 4.33 8.02 -1.22
CA LEU A 2 2.86 8.07 -1.27
C LEU A 2 2.35 8.81 -0.02
N PRO A 3 1.23 9.57 -0.10
CA PRO A 3 0.60 10.15 1.08
C PRO A 3 0.18 9.08 2.09
N PRO A 4 0.49 9.24 3.39
CA PRO A 4 0.01 8.34 4.45
C PRO A 4 -1.50 8.08 4.40
N SER A 5 -2.31 9.11 4.16
CA SER A 5 -3.76 8.98 4.10
C SER A 5 -4.22 7.99 3.02
N LEU A 6 -3.52 7.94 1.89
CA LEU A 6 -3.81 6.99 0.81
C LEU A 6 -3.52 5.55 1.26
N VAL A 7 -2.34 5.32 1.86
CA VAL A 7 -1.93 3.99 2.32
C VAL A 7 -2.82 3.49 3.47
N ILE A 8 -3.18 4.36 4.42
CA ILE A 8 -4.08 4.02 5.54
C ILE A 8 -5.47 3.66 5.01
N ALA A 9 -6.00 4.41 4.03
CA ALA A 9 -7.31 4.12 3.46
C ALA A 9 -7.34 2.78 2.71
N GLN A 10 -6.29 2.48 1.93
CA GLN A 10 -6.15 1.17 1.28
C GLN A 10 -6.04 0.06 2.33
N ALA A 11 -5.18 0.21 3.34
CA ALA A 11 -5.04 -0.77 4.40
C ALA A 11 -6.37 -1.04 5.11
N ALA A 12 -7.11 0.00 5.50
CA ALA A 12 -8.43 -0.14 6.13
C ALA A 12 -9.43 -0.87 5.22
N LEU A 13 -9.44 -0.57 3.92
CA LEU A 13 -10.33 -1.21 2.96
C LEU A 13 -9.99 -2.69 2.76
N GLU A 14 -8.72 -3.01 2.52
CA GLU A 14 -8.27 -4.37 2.19
C GLU A 14 -8.28 -5.33 3.39
N SER A 15 -8.04 -4.81 4.59
CA SER A 15 -7.99 -5.60 5.81
C SER A 15 -9.29 -5.61 6.62
N GLY A 16 -10.31 -4.87 6.18
CA GLY A 16 -11.50 -4.62 7.00
C GLY A 16 -11.13 -3.95 8.33
N TRP A 17 -10.41 -2.83 8.29
CA TRP A 17 -9.91 -2.13 9.49
C TRP A 17 -8.97 -2.96 10.37
N GLY A 18 -8.18 -3.84 9.76
CA GLY A 18 -7.20 -4.69 10.44
C GLY A 18 -7.80 -5.93 11.09
N THR A 19 -9.11 -6.16 10.98
CA THR A 19 -9.78 -7.29 11.64
C THR A 19 -9.75 -8.56 10.81
N SER A 20 -9.24 -8.52 9.57
CA SER A 20 -9.14 -9.73 8.75
C SER A 20 -8.21 -10.76 9.41
N ARG A 21 -8.53 -12.05 9.20
CA ARG A 21 -7.70 -13.17 9.65
C ARG A 21 -6.24 -13.03 9.20
N PHE A 22 -6.00 -12.58 7.97
CA PHE A 22 -4.65 -12.41 7.43
C PHE A 22 -3.90 -11.25 8.09
N SER A 23 -4.61 -10.21 8.52
CA SER A 23 -4.01 -9.12 9.29
C SER A 23 -3.59 -9.60 10.68
N LEU A 24 -4.44 -10.37 11.35
CA LEU A 24 -4.19 -10.87 12.71
C LEU A 24 -3.15 -12.01 12.77
N GLU A 25 -3.20 -12.96 11.84
CA GLU A 25 -2.33 -14.15 11.85
C GLU A 25 -1.05 -13.98 11.01
N ALA A 26 -1.05 -13.07 10.04
CA ALA A 26 0.00 -12.97 9.02
C ALA A 26 0.67 -11.60 8.92
N ASN A 27 0.23 -10.62 9.72
CA ASN A 27 0.58 -9.20 9.54
C ASN A 27 0.34 -8.70 8.11
N ASN A 28 -0.63 -9.28 7.39
CA ASN A 28 -0.87 -9.00 5.98
C ASN A 28 -2.14 -8.18 5.81
N LEU A 29 -1.99 -6.86 5.65
CA LEU A 29 -3.09 -5.92 5.51
C LEU A 29 -3.69 -5.91 4.09
N PHE A 30 -2.94 -6.35 3.09
CA PHE A 30 -3.30 -6.16 1.67
C PHE A 30 -3.59 -7.49 0.94
N GLY A 31 -3.75 -8.59 1.69
CA GLY A 31 -4.01 -9.91 1.12
C GLY A 31 -2.93 -10.40 0.14
N ILE A 32 -1.68 -9.96 0.31
CA ILE A 32 -0.60 -10.24 -0.62
C ILE A 32 -0.36 -11.74 -0.72
N ARG A 33 -0.40 -12.25 -1.95
CA ARG A 33 -0.18 -13.66 -2.27
C ARG A 33 1.31 -13.96 -2.44
N THR A 34 1.69 -15.21 -2.22
CA THR A 34 3.04 -15.72 -2.45
C THR A 34 3.04 -16.91 -3.40
N LEU A 35 4.06 -16.95 -4.27
CA LEU A 35 4.33 -18.08 -5.17
C LEU A 35 5.32 -19.08 -4.57
N SER A 36 5.96 -18.77 -3.44
CA SER A 36 7.05 -19.57 -2.86
C SER A 36 6.59 -20.85 -2.14
N GLY A 37 5.28 -21.12 -2.12
CA GLY A 37 4.72 -22.28 -1.43
C GLY A 37 4.75 -22.19 0.11
N ARG A 38 5.32 -21.15 0.72
CA ARG A 38 5.27 -20.88 2.16
C ARG A 38 4.30 -19.75 2.45
N GLY A 39 3.25 -20.00 3.24
CA GLY A 39 2.21 -19.01 3.54
C GLY A 39 0.95 -19.64 4.13
N ILE A 40 -0.03 -18.81 4.52
CA ILE A 40 -1.32 -19.26 5.06
C ILE A 40 -2.25 -19.63 3.90
N VAL A 41 -2.93 -20.77 4.03
CA VAL A 41 -3.96 -21.21 3.08
C VAL A 41 -5.26 -20.47 3.42
N PRO A 42 -5.90 -19.78 2.45
CA PRO A 42 -7.22 -19.19 2.66
C PRO A 42 -8.24 -20.24 3.13
N SER A 43 -9.19 -19.84 3.97
CA SER A 43 -10.22 -20.75 4.52
C SER A 43 -11.08 -21.37 3.40
N GLU A 44 -11.35 -20.62 2.35
CA GLU A 44 -11.92 -21.13 1.10
C GLU A 44 -10.76 -21.64 0.24
N ARG A 45 -10.75 -22.95 -0.09
CA ARG A 45 -9.71 -23.53 -0.94
C ARG A 45 -9.77 -22.90 -2.33
N MET A 46 -8.97 -21.86 -2.54
CA MET A 46 -8.54 -21.44 -3.87
C MET A 46 -7.27 -22.22 -4.18
N ASP A 47 -7.38 -23.24 -5.03
CA ASP A 47 -6.28 -24.15 -5.32
C ASP A 47 -4.99 -23.40 -5.71
N GLY A 48 -3.91 -23.70 -4.98
CA GLY A 48 -2.56 -23.19 -5.24
C GLY A 48 -2.24 -21.79 -4.72
N ILE A 49 -3.21 -21.02 -4.19
CA ILE A 49 -2.95 -19.67 -3.69
C ILE A 49 -2.63 -19.70 -2.19
N LYS A 50 -1.48 -19.12 -1.81
CA LYS A 50 -1.09 -18.88 -0.42
C LYS A 50 -0.94 -17.40 -0.13
N ILE A 51 -1.23 -17.01 1.10
CA ILE A 51 -1.06 -15.66 1.61
C ILE A 51 0.31 -15.52 2.27
N SER A 52 1.04 -14.46 1.92
CA SER A 52 2.33 -14.13 2.52
C SER A 52 2.18 -13.84 4.00
N VAL A 53 3.14 -14.32 4.80
CA VAL A 53 3.29 -13.96 6.21
C VAL A 53 4.43 -12.94 6.31
N PHE A 54 4.16 -11.80 6.94
CA PHE A 54 5.13 -10.75 7.19
C PHE A 54 5.63 -10.79 8.62
N LYS A 55 6.89 -10.38 8.82
CA LYS A 55 7.51 -10.27 10.15
C LYS A 55 6.71 -9.36 11.07
N ASP A 56 6.26 -8.23 10.54
CA ASP A 56 5.48 -7.20 11.21
C ASP A 56 4.64 -6.42 10.17
N ILE A 57 3.72 -5.58 10.66
CA ILE A 57 2.83 -4.77 9.82
C ILE A 57 3.64 -3.81 8.94
N GLN A 58 4.75 -3.25 9.45
CA GLN A 58 5.59 -2.32 8.70
C GLN A 58 6.18 -2.99 7.45
N SER A 59 6.67 -4.23 7.58
CA SER A 59 7.19 -5.02 6.45
C SER A 59 6.13 -5.24 5.37
N CYS A 60 4.86 -5.40 5.74
CA CYS A 60 3.75 -5.52 4.81
C CYS A 60 3.49 -4.20 4.07
N ILE A 61 3.50 -3.08 4.80
CA ILE A 61 3.34 -1.73 4.25
C ILE A 61 4.47 -1.41 3.27
N ASP A 62 5.72 -1.68 3.64
CA ASP A 62 6.89 -1.44 2.79
C ASP A 62 6.82 -2.22 1.49
N TYR A 63 6.43 -3.50 1.56
CA TYR A 63 6.21 -4.33 0.38
C TYR A 63 5.09 -3.78 -0.51
N HIS A 64 3.98 -3.36 0.08
CA HIS A 64 2.86 -2.79 -0.67
C HIS A 64 3.26 -1.50 -1.39
N ILE A 65 3.95 -0.60 -0.71
CA ILE A 65 4.47 0.64 -1.30
C ILE A 65 5.48 0.35 -2.42
N LEU A 66 6.38 -0.62 -2.22
CA LEU A 66 7.32 -1.07 -3.25
C LEU A 66 6.58 -1.57 -4.50
N ASN A 67 5.55 -2.39 -4.32
CA ASN A 67 4.74 -2.91 -5.42
C ASN A 67 4.08 -1.76 -6.21
N LEU A 68 3.45 -0.79 -5.54
CA LEU A 68 2.88 0.41 -6.17
C LEU A 68 3.94 1.24 -6.93
N ASN A 69 5.17 1.27 -6.43
CA ASN A 69 6.27 2.03 -7.02
C ASN A 69 7.02 1.29 -8.15
N SER A 70 6.78 0.00 -8.38
CA SER A 70 7.57 -0.79 -9.32
C SER A 70 6.74 -1.55 -10.36
N HIS A 71 5.57 -2.07 -9.99
CA HIS A 71 4.83 -2.96 -10.87
C HIS A 71 4.21 -2.23 -12.07
N PRO A 72 4.26 -2.77 -13.31
CA PRO A 72 3.74 -2.11 -14.51
C PRO A 72 2.26 -1.69 -14.42
N GLN A 73 1.42 -2.46 -13.72
CA GLN A 73 -0.01 -2.15 -13.55
C GLN A 73 -0.30 -0.82 -12.85
N TYR A 74 0.68 -0.27 -12.11
CA TYR A 74 0.58 1.02 -11.41
C TYR A 74 1.36 2.14 -12.11
N MET A 75 1.67 1.96 -13.39
CA MET A 75 2.36 2.99 -14.19
C MET A 75 1.58 4.31 -14.20
N GLU A 76 0.25 4.28 -14.29
CA GLU A 76 -0.55 5.50 -14.28
C GLU A 76 -0.43 6.28 -12.97
N LEU A 77 -0.47 5.59 -11.83
CA LEU A 77 -0.23 6.21 -10.52
C LEU A 77 1.17 6.85 -10.44
N ARG A 78 2.18 6.23 -11.06
CA ARG A 78 3.54 6.80 -11.12
C ARG A 78 3.60 8.02 -12.04
N ARG A 79 2.98 7.95 -13.22
CA ARG A 79 2.88 9.05 -14.18
C ARG A 79 2.22 10.26 -13.55
N MET A 80 1.08 10.07 -12.89
CA MET A 80 0.39 11.14 -12.16
C MET A 80 1.29 11.81 -11.11
N ARG A 81 2.10 11.03 -10.37
CA ARG A 81 3.06 11.63 -9.41
C ARG A 81 4.18 12.43 -10.06
N GLN A 82 4.61 12.06 -11.26
CA GLN A 82 5.64 12.81 -11.98
C GLN A 82 5.10 14.13 -12.52
N GLU A 83 3.79 14.21 -12.76
CA GLU A 83 3.09 15.41 -13.25
C GLU A 83 2.61 16.34 -12.12
N MET A 84 2.88 16.00 -10.86
CA MET A 84 2.47 16.76 -9.68
C MET A 84 3.66 17.10 -8.80
N ASP A 85 3.67 18.31 -8.24
CA ASP A 85 4.63 18.67 -7.19
C ASP A 85 4.17 18.16 -5.82
N PRO A 86 5.11 17.72 -4.95
CA PRO A 86 4.79 17.42 -3.57
C PRO A 86 4.43 18.70 -2.79
N PRO A 87 3.57 18.61 -1.75
CA PRO A 87 2.93 17.39 -1.25
C PRO A 87 1.80 16.90 -2.17
N TYR A 88 1.79 15.60 -2.46
CA TYR A 88 0.80 15.01 -3.36
C TYR A 88 -0.60 15.00 -2.74
N ASP A 89 -1.61 15.48 -3.48
CA ASP A 89 -3.01 15.32 -3.04
C ASP A 89 -3.40 13.83 -3.10
N PRO A 90 -3.75 13.19 -1.97
CA PRO A 90 -4.11 11.77 -1.94
C PRO A 90 -5.37 11.44 -2.75
N ILE A 91 -6.31 12.38 -2.87
CA ILE A 91 -7.56 12.20 -3.61
C ILE A 91 -7.30 12.24 -5.12
N VAL A 92 -6.40 13.12 -5.56
CA VAL A 92 -5.97 13.14 -6.97
C VAL A 92 -5.21 11.85 -7.27
N LEU A 93 -4.26 11.47 -6.41
CA LEU A 93 -3.43 10.30 -6.63
C LEU A 93 -4.21 8.97 -6.59
N ALA A 94 -5.28 8.88 -5.79
CA ALA A 94 -6.17 7.72 -5.74
C ALA A 94 -6.77 7.39 -7.11
N LYS A 95 -6.95 8.36 -8.02
CA LYS A 95 -7.45 8.11 -9.39
C LYS A 95 -6.52 7.18 -10.19
N GLY A 96 -5.22 7.21 -9.89
CA GLY A 96 -4.23 6.30 -10.49
C GLY A 96 -4.38 4.84 -10.06
N LEU A 97 -5.22 4.55 -9.06
CA LEU A 97 -5.52 3.19 -8.58
C LEU A 97 -6.67 2.52 -9.35
N LYS A 98 -7.15 3.08 -10.46
CA LYS A 98 -8.23 2.46 -11.24
C LYS A 98 -7.93 1.01 -11.63
N ASN A 99 -6.69 0.68 -11.98
CA ASN A 99 -6.30 -0.68 -12.35
C ASN A 99 -5.84 -1.54 -11.16
N TYR A 100 -5.99 -1.04 -9.93
CA TYR A 100 -5.64 -1.78 -8.71
C TYR A 100 -6.65 -2.89 -8.42
N SER A 101 -7.92 -2.65 -8.71
CA SER A 101 -9.03 -3.57 -8.44
C SER A 101 -9.87 -3.76 -9.70
N GLU A 102 -10.44 -4.94 -9.86
CA GLU A 102 -11.46 -5.23 -10.89
C GLU A 102 -12.68 -4.29 -10.78
N GLN A 103 -12.90 -3.72 -9.59
CA GLN A 103 -13.96 -2.72 -9.36
C GLN A 103 -13.67 -1.35 -9.99
N GLY A 104 -12.46 -1.11 -10.51
CA GLY A 104 -12.14 0.11 -11.25
C GLY A 104 -12.38 1.38 -10.45
N ASN A 105 -13.21 2.28 -10.99
CA ASN A 105 -13.56 3.55 -10.35
C ASN A 105 -14.30 3.35 -9.01
N ALA A 106 -15.09 2.28 -8.85
CA ALA A 106 -15.80 2.04 -7.60
C ALA A 106 -14.84 1.75 -6.44
N TYR A 107 -13.66 1.17 -6.72
CA TYR A 107 -12.59 1.05 -5.75
C TYR A 107 -12.00 2.41 -5.36
N VAL A 108 -11.73 3.27 -6.35
CA VAL A 108 -11.24 4.64 -6.13
C VAL A 108 -12.20 5.42 -5.24
N ASP A 109 -13.51 5.33 -5.50
CA ASP A 109 -14.54 6.02 -4.70
C ASP A 109 -14.56 5.55 -3.25
N LYS A 110 -14.36 4.25 -2.99
CA LYS A 110 -14.25 3.70 -1.63
C LYS A 110 -13.03 4.26 -0.90
N VAL A 111 -11.87 4.29 -1.57
CA VAL A 111 -10.64 4.85 -0.99
C VAL A 111 -10.83 6.33 -0.65
N VAL A 112 -11.32 7.14 -1.60
CA VAL A 112 -11.61 8.57 -1.39
C VAL A 112 -12.61 8.79 -0.26
N ARG A 113 -13.64 7.95 -0.18
CA ARG A 113 -14.64 8.00 0.90
C ARG A 113 -13.99 7.73 2.26
N ILE A 114 -13.17 6.69 2.39
CA ILE A 114 -12.49 6.36 3.65
C ILE A 114 -11.58 7.53 4.08
N ILE A 115 -10.82 8.12 3.15
CA ILE A 115 -9.96 9.29 3.44
C ILE A 115 -10.77 10.44 4.02
N ARG A 116 -11.91 10.76 3.39
CA ARG A 116 -12.77 11.90 3.79
C ARG A 116 -13.50 11.64 5.10
N MET A 117 -14.15 10.49 5.24
CA MET A 117 -14.99 10.19 6.41
C MET A 117 -14.19 10.04 7.71
N ASN A 118 -12.91 9.69 7.61
CA ASN A 118 -12.03 9.49 8.77
C ASN A 118 -11.01 10.62 8.95
N ASP A 119 -11.11 11.69 8.14
CA ASP A 119 -10.21 12.83 8.16
C ASP A 119 -8.72 12.40 8.12
N LEU A 120 -8.38 11.48 7.20
CA LEU A 120 -7.05 10.87 7.18
C LEU A 120 -5.97 11.83 6.65
N ARG A 121 -6.35 12.92 5.99
CA ARG A 121 -5.42 13.94 5.48
C ARG A 121 -4.59 14.58 6.60
N LYS A 122 -5.08 14.57 7.85
CA LYS A 122 -4.32 15.05 9.01
C LYS A 122 -3.01 14.27 9.25
N TYR A 123 -2.89 13.05 8.71
CA TYR A 123 -1.68 12.25 8.80
C TYR A 123 -0.66 12.55 7.69
N ASP A 124 -1.04 13.28 6.63
CA ASP A 124 -0.13 13.61 5.53
C ASP A 124 0.91 14.68 5.93
N SER A 125 0.52 15.60 6.81
CA SER A 125 1.40 16.66 7.32
C SER A 125 2.50 16.14 8.26
N LEU A 126 2.29 15.00 8.91
CA LEU A 126 3.28 14.36 9.80
C LEU A 126 4.54 13.96 9.04
N VAL A 127 4.41 13.67 7.75
CA VAL A 127 5.53 13.26 6.90
C VAL A 127 6.25 14.47 6.29
N ASN A 128 5.52 15.55 5.98
CA ASN A 128 6.12 16.78 5.45
C ASN A 128 7.08 17.47 6.46
N GLY A 129 6.82 17.35 7.76
CA GLY A 129 7.69 17.89 8.82
C GLY A 129 9.00 17.13 9.04
N ILE A 130 9.06 15.85 8.65
CA ILE A 130 10.26 14.99 8.76
C ILE A 130 11.16 15.20 7.54
N TYR A 131 10.60 15.30 6.34
CA TYR A 131 11.38 15.40 5.11
C TYR A 131 11.91 16.80 4.80
N CYS A 132 11.26 17.87 5.27
CA CYS A 132 11.79 19.24 5.07
C CYS A 132 13.10 19.51 5.85
N ARG A 133 13.56 18.59 6.71
CA ARG A 133 14.86 18.67 7.41
C ARG A 133 15.95 17.76 6.83
N GLU A 134 15.62 16.81 5.95
CA GLU A 134 16.56 15.78 5.48
C GLU A 134 16.61 15.62 3.94
N ASP A 135 16.40 16.69 3.17
CA ASP A 135 16.63 16.63 1.73
C ASP A 135 18.07 17.02 1.37
N HIS A 136 18.89 16.00 1.06
CA HIS A 136 19.94 16.08 0.03
C HIS A 136 20.54 14.72 -0.40
N ARG A 137 20.05 13.56 0.06
CA ARG A 137 20.44 12.25 -0.51
C ARG A 137 19.31 11.22 -0.43
N ALA A 138 18.44 11.19 -1.43
CA ALA A 138 17.57 10.04 -1.69
C ALA A 138 18.41 8.84 -2.18
N HIS A 139 19.01 8.12 -1.22
CA HIS A 139 19.77 6.88 -1.43
C HIS A 139 19.15 5.68 -0.68
N TRP A 140 17.87 5.73 -0.33
CA TRP A 140 17.24 4.67 0.45
C TRP A 140 16.32 3.78 -0.39
N PHE A 141 16.69 2.49 -0.39
CA PHE A 141 16.06 1.30 -0.97
C PHE A 141 16.51 0.83 -2.36
N THR A 142 17.83 0.70 -2.55
CA THR A 142 18.39 -0.44 -3.30
C THR A 142 18.90 -1.51 -2.34
N LEU A 143 18.43 -2.76 -2.55
CA LEU A 143 19.10 -4.02 -2.25
C LEU A 143 19.71 -4.18 -0.83
N ASN A 144 18.94 -4.61 0.19
CA ASN A 144 19.50 -5.33 1.36
C ASN A 144 18.47 -6.09 2.22
N TYR A 145 17.36 -6.59 1.67
CA TYR A 145 16.40 -7.44 2.40
C TYR A 145 16.28 -8.87 1.85
N TRP A 146 17.34 -9.39 1.21
CA TRP A 146 17.45 -10.79 0.83
C TRP A 146 18.87 -11.33 1.09
N LYS A 147 19.18 -11.56 2.36
CA LYS A 147 20.05 -12.65 2.81
C LYS A 147 19.51 -13.17 4.14
N GLY A 148 18.85 -14.32 4.10
CA GLY A 148 18.29 -14.93 5.31
C GLY A 148 17.21 -15.96 5.01
N SER A 149 17.55 -16.99 4.24
CA SER A 149 16.88 -18.29 4.26
C SER A 149 17.95 -19.36 4.17
#